data_AF-A0A7L2JNJ7-F1
#
_entry.id   AF-A0A7L2JNJ7-F1
#
_cell.length_a   1.000
_cell.length_b   1.000
_cell.length_c   1.000
_cell.angle_alpha   90.00
_cell.angle_beta   90.00
_cell.angle_gamma   90.00
#
_symmetry.space_group_name_H-M   'P 1'
#
loop_
_entity.id
_entity.type
_entity.pdbx_description
1 polymer ?
#
loop_
_entity_poly.entity_id
_entity_poly.type
_entity_poly.pdbx_seq_one_letter_code
_entity_poly.pdbx_strand_id
1 'polypeptide(L)' 'CDTCGKAFRDVYHLKRHRLSHTDERPFQCPVCQQRFKRKDRMASHVRSHQGHVHKPYACGHCGKSF' A
#
# COMPACT_ATOMS: atom_id res chain seq x y z
N CYS A 1 -6.20 20.47 3.06
CA CYS A 1 -5.41 19.80 4.10
C CYS A 1 -4.73 20.89 4.88
N ASP A 2 -4.99 20.98 6.17
CA ASP A 2 -4.62 22.16 6.96
C ASP A 2 -3.10 22.30 7.15
N THR A 3 -2.38 21.18 7.03
CA THR A 3 -0.91 21.13 7.17
C THR A 3 -0.16 21.58 5.90
N CYS A 4 -0.72 21.36 4.71
CA CYS A 4 0.02 21.60 3.45
C CYS A 4 -0.81 22.24 2.33
N GLY A 5 -2.02 22.72 2.63
CA GLY A 5 -2.91 23.39 1.69
C GLY A 5 -3.56 22.50 0.63
N LYS A 6 -3.15 21.23 0.45
CA LYS A 6 -3.68 20.37 -0.62
C LYS A 6 -5.19 20.13 -0.51
N ALA A 7 -5.91 20.34 -1.63
CA ALA A 7 -7.33 20.05 -1.76
C ALA A 7 -7.55 18.59 -2.20
N PHE A 8 -8.66 17.99 -1.75
CA PHE A 8 -9.06 16.63 -2.08
C PHE A 8 -10.55 16.61 -2.40
N ARG A 9 -10.95 15.72 -3.33
CA ARG A 9 -12.34 15.59 -3.78
C ARG A 9 -13.28 15.07 -2.69
N ASP A 10 -12.76 14.31 -1.73
CA ASP A 10 -13.56 13.72 -0.65
C ASP A 10 -12.78 13.60 0.66
N VAL A 11 -13.54 13.42 1.75
CA VAL A 11 -13.03 13.32 3.12
C VAL A 11 -12.18 12.07 3.32
N TYR A 12 -12.49 10.97 2.61
CA TYR A 12 -11.72 9.73 2.69
C TYR A 12 -10.28 9.95 2.20
N HIS A 13 -10.12 10.60 1.07
CA HIS A 13 -8.83 10.97 0.50
C HIS A 13 -8.07 11.98 1.36
N LEU A 14 -8.76 12.97 1.93
CA LEU A 14 -8.16 13.91 2.87
C LEU A 14 -7.64 13.21 4.13
N LYS A 15 -8.44 12.34 4.76
CA LYS A 15 -8.02 11.54 5.93
C LYS A 15 -6.83 10.66 5.61
N ARG A 16 -6.86 9.95 4.48
CA ARG A 16 -5.73 9.13 3.99
C ARG A 16 -4.47 9.97 3.78
N HIS A 17 -4.62 11.18 3.25
CA HIS A 17 -3.50 12.08 3.06
C HIS A 17 -2.92 12.59 4.38
N ARG A 18 -3.74 12.89 5.38
CA ARG A 18 -3.24 13.35 6.69
C ARG A 18 -2.26 12.35 7.33
N LEU A 19 -2.46 11.05 7.12
CA LEU A 19 -1.50 10.02 7.56
C LEU A 19 -0.10 10.19 6.96
N SER A 20 0.07 10.86 5.80
CA SER A 20 1.41 11.10 5.24
C SER A 20 2.21 12.10 6.06
N HIS A 21 1.54 13.02 6.76
CA HIS A 21 2.17 14.04 7.62
C HIS A 21 2.55 13.49 8.99
N THR A 22 1.89 12.43 9.44
CA THR A 22 2.21 11.75 10.70
C THR A 22 3.19 10.62 10.47
N ASP A 23 4.16 10.41 11.36
CA ASP A 23 5.04 9.23 11.32
C ASP A 23 4.39 7.96 11.89
N GLU A 24 3.10 8.01 12.19
CA GLU A 24 2.32 6.83 12.53
C GLU A 24 2.35 5.80 11.40
N ARG A 25 2.90 4.63 11.75
CA ARG A 25 2.90 3.44 10.91
C ARG A 25 2.24 2.31 11.71
N PRO A 26 0.90 2.29 11.78
CA PRO A 26 0.17 1.35 12.64
C PRO A 26 0.23 -0.10 12.11
N PHE A 27 0.54 -0.28 10.82
CA PHE A 27 0.57 -1.61 10.21
C PHE A 27 2.00 -2.16 10.20
N GLN A 28 2.25 -3.21 10.95
CA GLN A 28 3.55 -3.88 11.03
C GLN A 28 3.56 -5.15 10.19
N CYS A 29 4.63 -5.37 9.43
CA CYS A 29 4.84 -6.61 8.71
C CYS A 29 5.14 -7.73 9.72
N PRO A 30 4.40 -8.84 9.73
CA PRO A 30 4.65 -9.94 10.66
C PRO A 30 5.94 -10.71 10.37
N VAL A 31 6.55 -10.51 9.19
CA VAL A 31 7.76 -11.24 8.75
C VAL A 31 9.04 -10.48 9.10
N CYS A 32 9.16 -9.23 8.66
CA CYS A 32 10.38 -8.42 8.85
C CYS A 32 10.19 -7.21 9.78
N GLN A 33 9.03 -7.09 10.43
CA GLN A 33 8.69 -6.01 11.36
C GLN A 33 8.70 -4.59 10.76
N GLN A 34 8.82 -4.47 9.44
CA GLN A 34 8.73 -3.18 8.76
C GLN A 34 7.33 -2.57 8.93
N ARG A 35 7.26 -1.29 9.27
CA ARG A 35 6.00 -0.58 9.53
C ARG A 35 5.55 0.24 8.33
N PHE A 36 4.24 0.27 8.09
CA PHE A 36 3.57 0.95 6.98
C PHE A 36 2.47 1.87 7.48
N LYS A 37 2.28 2.99 6.77
CA LYS A 37 1.17 3.93 7.00
C LYS A 37 -0.19 3.40 6.53
N ARG A 38 -0.20 2.35 5.70
CA ARG A 38 -1.41 1.81 5.05
C ARG A 38 -1.45 0.29 5.02
N LYS A 39 -2.64 -0.28 5.25
CA LYS A 39 -2.90 -1.73 5.23
C LYS A 39 -2.63 -2.35 3.86
N ASP A 40 -3.06 -1.72 2.78
CA ASP A 40 -2.88 -2.24 1.41
C ASP A 40 -1.40 -2.30 1.01
N ARG A 41 -0.60 -1.33 1.46
CA ARG A 41 0.86 -1.31 1.26
C ARG A 41 1.55 -2.41 2.06
N MET A 42 1.19 -2.58 3.33
CA MET A 42 1.68 -3.69 4.15
C MET A 42 1.30 -5.04 3.53
N ALA A 43 0.05 -5.22 3.11
CA ALA A 43 -0.40 -6.47 2.51
C ALA A 43 0.35 -6.79 1.20
N SER A 44 0.60 -5.77 0.36
CA SER A 44 1.42 -5.94 -0.85
C SER A 44 2.87 -6.28 -0.55
N HIS A 45 3.43 -5.69 0.50
CA HIS A 45 4.77 -6.02 0.96
C HIS A 45 4.84 -7.44 1.56
N VAL A 46 3.84 -7.88 2.32
CA VAL A 46 3.79 -9.26 2.81
C VAL A 46 3.79 -10.27 1.66
N ARG A 47 3.07 -9.97 0.57
CA ARG A 47 3.11 -10.78 -0.66
C ARG A 47 4.50 -10.84 -1.31
N SER A 48 5.35 -9.81 -1.17
CA SER A 48 6.70 -9.86 -1.74
C SER A 48 7.62 -10.80 -0.96
N HIS A 49 7.38 -11.03 0.34
CA HIS A 49 8.12 -12.06 1.11
C HIS A 49 7.86 -13.46 0.58
N GLN A 50 6.70 -13.70 -0.01
CA GLN A 50 6.33 -14.98 -0.62
C GLN A 50 6.75 -15.07 -2.09
N GLY A 51 7.59 -14.13 -2.58
CA GLY A 51 8.24 -14.21 -3.87
C GLY A 51 7.30 -14.41 -5.06
N HIS A 52 6.44 -13.43 -5.38
CA HIS A 52 5.71 -13.41 -6.66
C HIS A 52 4.86 -14.66 -7.01
N VAL A 53 4.47 -15.53 -6.06
CA VAL A 53 3.77 -16.79 -6.37
C VAL A 53 2.30 -16.60 -6.80
N HIS A 54 1.70 -15.42 -6.62
CA HIS A 54 0.39 -15.11 -7.19
C HIS A 54 0.51 -14.12 -8.33
N LYS A 55 0.81 -14.62 -9.53
CA LYS A 55 0.48 -13.95 -10.79
C LYS A 55 -0.78 -14.61 -11.37
N PRO A 56 -1.99 -14.25 -10.90
CA PRO A 56 -3.24 -14.81 -11.41
C PRO A 56 -3.55 -14.35 -12.84
N TYR A 57 -2.88 -13.28 -13.32
CA TYR A 57 -3.10 -12.73 -14.64
C TYR A 57 -1.96 -13.14 -15.57
N ALA A 58 -2.14 -14.28 -16.22
CA ALA A 58 -1.32 -14.69 -17.36
C ALA A 58 -1.91 -14.12 -18.64
N CYS A 59 -1.09 -13.45 -19.45
CA CYS A 59 -1.49 -13.07 -20.79
C CYS A 59 -1.55 -14.33 -21.67
N GLY A 60 -2.75 -14.73 -22.09
CA GLY A 60 -2.96 -15.92 -22.95
C GLY A 60 -2.32 -15.83 -24.34
N HIS A 61 -1.90 -14.63 -24.77
CA HIS A 61 -1.27 -14.41 -26.08
C HIS A 61 0.27 -14.51 -26.04
N CYS A 62 0.91 -14.17 -24.92
CA CYS A 62 2.38 -14.17 -24.82
C CYS A 62 2.94 -14.97 -23.63
N GLY A 63 2.08 -15.62 -22.84
CA GLY A 63 2.47 -16.47 -21.70
C GLY A 63 3.10 -15.71 -20.53
N LYS A 64 3.19 -14.38 -20.60
CA LYS A 64 3.77 -13.56 -19.53
C LYS A 64 2.75 -13.38 -18.41
N SER A 65 3.16 -13.76 -17.22
CA SER A 65 2.38 -13.57 -16.00
C SER A 65 2.77 -12.25 -15.34
N PHE A 66 1.81 -11.49 -14.80
CA PHE A 66 2.01 -10.20 -14.14
C PHE A 66 1.51 -10.19 -12.69
#